data_AF-A0A951MFW9-F1
#
_entry.id   AF-A0A951MFW9-F1
#
_cell.length_a   1.000
_cell.length_b   1.000
_cell.length_c   1.000
_cell.angle_alpha   90.00
_cell.angle_beta   90.00
_cell.angle_gamma   90.00
#
_symmetry.space_group_name_H-M   'P 1'
#
loop_
_entity.id
_entity.type
_entity.pdbx_description
1 polymer ?
#
loop_
_entity_poly.entity_id
_entity_poly.type
_entity_poly.pdbx_seq_one_letter_code
_entity_poly.pdbx_strand_id
1 'polypeptide(L)' 'MSSRNLEKLENLARTDRGLKKEAPSTKEFAGLVKSGQLRLKDAQNIALSIDSRFDVSYNAAHALALQPVSKLLRSAILR' A
#
# COMPACT_ATOMS: atom_id res chain seq x y z
N MET A 1 -19.67 4.56 -22.83
CA MET A 1 -19.70 4.43 -21.35
C MET A 1 -21.03 5.01 -20.87
N SER A 2 -21.81 4.28 -20.06
CA SER A 2 -23.16 4.73 -19.64
C SER A 2 -23.08 5.99 -18.77
N SER A 3 -23.98 6.96 -18.98
CA SER A 3 -24.10 8.22 -18.22
C SER A 3 -24.08 8.01 -16.69
N ARG A 4 -24.64 6.88 -16.24
CA ARG A 4 -24.69 6.46 -14.83
C ARG A 4 -23.32 6.15 -14.21
N ASN A 5 -22.31 5.77 -15.01
CA ASN A 5 -20.96 5.52 -14.49
C ASN A 5 -20.17 6.82 -14.33
N LEU A 6 -20.43 7.82 -15.18
CA LEU A 6 -19.79 9.14 -15.09
C LEU A 6 -20.25 9.87 -13.82
N GLU A 7 -21.55 9.86 -13.56
CA GLU A 7 -22.15 10.43 -12.33
C GLU A 7 -21.57 9.81 -11.05
N LYS A 8 -21.32 8.49 -11.02
CA LYS A 8 -20.70 7.81 -9.88
C LYS A 8 -19.26 8.25 -9.63
N LEU A 9 -18.46 8.43 -10.69
CA LEU A 9 -17.08 8.89 -10.57
C LEU A 9 -17.03 10.35 -10.11
N GLU A 10 -17.92 11.19 -10.64
CA GLU A 10 -18.05 12.58 -10.19
C GLU A 10 -18.45 12.66 -8.71
N ASN A 11 -19.30 11.75 -8.22
CA ASN A 11 -19.67 11.72 -6.80
C ASN A 11 -18.50 11.35 -5.88
N LEU A 12 -17.55 10.52 -6.33
CA LEU A 12 -16.31 10.27 -5.59
C LEU A 12 -15.44 11.53 -5.55
N ALA A 13 -15.36 12.26 -6.65
CA ALA A 13 -14.58 13.50 -6.76
C ALA A 13 -15.20 14.67 -5.95
N ARG A 14 -16.53 14.68 -5.77
CA ARG A 14 -17.29 15.67 -5.01
C ARG A 14 -17.28 15.45 -3.49
N THR A 15 -16.44 14.56 -2.95
CA THR A 15 -16.36 14.31 -1.50
C THR A 15 -15.79 15.53 -0.75
N ASP A 16 -16.64 16.53 -0.53
CA ASP A 16 -16.43 17.78 0.22
C ASP A 16 -16.20 17.55 1.72
N ARG A 17 -16.62 16.39 2.23
CA ARG A 17 -16.42 15.98 3.64
C ARG A 17 -15.00 15.53 3.99
N GLY A 18 -14.10 15.51 3.01
CA GLY A 18 -12.72 15.05 3.18
C GLY A 18 -12.62 13.54 3.45
N LEU A 19 -11.43 12.98 3.25
CA LEU A 19 -11.16 11.61 3.67
C LEU A 19 -11.12 11.55 5.19
N LYS A 20 -11.83 10.59 5.78
CA LYS A 20 -11.74 10.31 7.21
C LYS A 20 -10.28 10.00 7.55
N LYS A 21 -9.69 10.80 8.44
CA LYS A 21 -8.35 10.54 8.97
C LYS A 21 -8.44 9.37 9.93
N GLU A 22 -7.79 8.27 9.59
CA GLU A 22 -7.69 7.10 10.47
C GLU A 22 -6.30 7.04 11.10
N ALA A 23 -6.24 6.53 12.33
CA ALA A 23 -4.97 6.32 13.00
C ALA A 23 -4.19 5.18 12.31
N PRO A 24 -2.84 5.23 12.30
CA PRO A 24 -2.04 4.14 11.76
C PRO A 24 -2.36 2.80 12.45
N SER A 25 -2.65 1.77 11.67
CA SER A 25 -2.95 0.42 12.16
C SER A 25 -1.68 -0.43 12.23
N THR A 26 -1.26 -0.80 13.44
CA THR A 26 -0.12 -1.72 13.66
C THR A 26 -0.36 -3.08 13.00
N LYS A 27 -1.61 -3.54 12.94
CA LYS A 27 -1.98 -4.82 12.31
C LYS A 27 -1.80 -4.76 10.80
N GLU A 28 -2.25 -3.69 10.16
CA GLU A 28 -2.06 -3.51 8.71
C GLU A 28 -0.59 -3.38 8.36
N PHE A 29 0.17 -2.65 9.18
CA PHE A 29 1.62 -2.55 9.04
C PHE A 29 2.30 -3.92 9.12
N ALA A 30 2.00 -4.72 10.14
CA ALA A 30 2.55 -6.07 10.28
C ALA A 30 2.17 -6.96 9.09
N GLY A 31 0.94 -6.81 8.58
CA GLY A 31 0.48 -7.48 7.36
C GLY A 31 1.31 -7.09 6.13
N LEU A 32 1.61 -5.79 5.98
CA LEU A 32 2.41 -5.28 4.86
C LEU A 32 3.85 -5.79 4.91
N VAL A 33 4.49 -5.77 6.08
CA VAL A 33 5.84 -6.32 6.28
C VAL A 33 5.87 -7.82 5.97
N LYS A 34 4.91 -8.57 6.50
CA LYS A 34 4.79 -10.01 6.24
C LYS A 34 4.62 -10.29 4.74
N SER A 35 3.77 -9.51 4.06
CA SER A 35 3.55 -9.62 2.62
C SER A 35 4.83 -9.36 1.83
N GLY A 36 5.58 -8.30 2.17
CA GLY A 36 6.86 -7.99 1.54
C GLY A 36 7.90 -9.10 1.71
N GLN A 37 8.01 -9.67 2.91
CA GLN A 37 8.94 -10.79 3.18
C GLN A 37 8.57 -12.06 2.39
N LEU A 38 7.28 -12.39 2.32
CA LEU A 38 6.81 -13.54 1.54
C LEU A 38 7.13 -13.36 0.05
N ARG A 39 6.82 -12.20 -0.52
CA ARG A 39 7.14 -11.89 -1.93
C ARG A 39 8.64 -11.92 -2.20
N LEU A 40 9.46 -11.44 -1.26
CA LEU A 40 10.91 -11.52 -1.41
C LEU A 40 11.40 -12.97 -1.51
N LYS A 41 10.82 -13.88 -0.71
CA LYS A 41 11.08 -15.32 -0.82
C LYS A 41 10.60 -15.86 -2.16
N ASP A 42 9.38 -15.51 -2.59
CA ASP A 42 8.81 -15.99 -3.85
C ASP A 42 9.59 -15.51 -5.08
N ALA A 43 10.20 -14.32 -5.03
CA ALA A 43 11.06 -13.79 -6.10
C ALA A 43 12.31 -14.65 -6.37
N GLN A 44 12.67 -15.54 -5.44
CA GLN A 44 13.77 -16.50 -5.61
C GLN A 44 13.34 -17.77 -6.34
N ASN A 45 12.05 -17.92 -6.68
CA ASN A 45 11.56 -19.08 -7.42
C ASN A 45 12.06 -19.05 -8.88
N ILE A 46 13.08 -19.87 -9.17
CA ILE A 46 13.71 -19.97 -10.48
C ILE A 46 12.82 -20.59 -11.57
N ALA A 47 11.67 -21.18 -11.21
CA ALA A 47 10.70 -21.67 -12.19
C ALA A 47 9.90 -20.54 -12.85
N LEU A 48 9.92 -19.33 -12.28
CA LEU A 48 9.31 -18.15 -12.86
C LEU A 48 10.24 -17.51 -13.90
N SER A 49 9.66 -16.84 -14.90
CA SER A 49 10.42 -16.01 -15.83
C SER A 49 11.12 -14.86 -15.10
N ILE A 50 12.13 -14.28 -15.76
CA ILE A 50 12.85 -13.11 -15.21
C ILE A 50 11.90 -11.93 -14.96
N ASP A 51 10.95 -11.69 -15.87
CA ASP A 51 9.97 -10.60 -15.75
C ASP A 51 9.03 -10.80 -14.56
N SER A 52 8.56 -12.03 -14.34
CA SER A 52 7.72 -12.36 -13.18
C SER A 52 8.49 -12.24 -11.86
N ARG A 53 9.76 -12.69 -11.83
CA ARG A 53 10.61 -12.51 -10.64
C ARG A 53 10.88 -11.04 -10.36
N PHE A 54 11.08 -10.23 -11.40
CA PHE A 54 11.23 -8.79 -11.28
C PHE A 54 9.97 -8.16 -10.66
N ASP A 55 8.78 -8.42 -11.21
CA ASP A 55 7.52 -7.89 -10.68
C ASP A 55 7.31 -8.24 -9.20
N VAL A 56 7.51 -9.51 -8.83
CA VAL A 56 7.37 -9.95 -7.43
C VAL A 56 8.40 -9.28 -6.53
N SER A 57 9.66 -9.14 -6.98
CA SER A 57 10.72 -8.47 -6.22
C SER A 57 10.48 -6.96 -6.04
N TYR A 58 9.97 -6.29 -7.07
CA TYR A 58 9.59 -4.88 -7.01
C TYR A 58 8.44 -4.68 -6.04
N ASN A 59 7.41 -5.51 -6.13
CA ASN A 59 6.25 -5.49 -5.24
C ASN A 59 6.62 -5.83 -3.78
N ALA A 60 7.67 -6.63 -3.56
CA ALA A 60 8.25 -6.86 -2.24
C ALA A 60 8.94 -5.60 -1.72
N ALA A 61 9.82 -5.00 -2.52
CA ALA A 61 10.55 -3.78 -2.18
C ALA A 61 9.58 -2.62 -1.90
N HIS A 62 8.53 -2.46 -2.71
CA HIS A 62 7.51 -1.44 -2.52
C HIS A 62 6.77 -1.60 -1.18
N ALA A 63 6.33 -2.82 -0.84
CA ALA A 63 5.67 -3.08 0.43
C ALA A 63 6.58 -2.78 1.64
N LEU A 64 7.88 -3.09 1.53
CA LEU A 64 8.87 -2.82 2.58
C LEU A 64 9.31 -1.36 2.64
N ALA A 65 9.26 -0.62 1.53
CA ALA A 65 9.60 0.80 1.44
C ALA A 65 8.45 1.71 1.91
N LEU A 66 7.20 1.27 1.76
CA LEU A 66 6.01 1.93 2.32
C LEU A 66 5.98 1.91 3.86
N GLN A 67 7.04 1.47 4.53
CA GLN A 67 7.22 1.63 5.97
C GLN A 67 6.83 3.06 6.38
N PRO A 68 5.70 3.23 7.08
CA PRO A 68 5.23 4.56 7.41
C PRO A 68 6.24 5.21 8.35
N VAL A 69 6.48 6.50 8.13
CA VAL A 69 7.11 7.46 9.06
C VAL A 69 6.19 7.64 10.29
N SER A 70 5.71 6.56 10.89
CA SER A 70 4.81 6.57 12.05
C SER A 70 5.58 6.57 13.37
N LYS A 71 6.86 6.18 13.34
CA LYS A 71 7.76 6.30 14.50
C LYS A 71 8.25 7.74 14.70
N LEU A 72 8.45 8.51 13.63
CA LEU A 72 8.99 9.88 13.69
C LEU A 72 7.92 10.94 14.02
N LEU A 73 6.65 10.69 13.68
CA LEU A 73 5.56 11.64 13.96
C LEU A 73 5.08 11.60 15.43
N ARG A 74 5.28 10.47 16.15
CA ARG A 74 4.95 10.40 17.58
C ARG A 74 5.87 11.25 18.46
N SER A 75 7.13 11.47 18.07
CA SER A 75 8.04 12.38 18.77
C SER A 75 7.88 13.85 18.41
N ALA A 76 7.19 14.16 17.29
CA ALA A 76 7.01 15.52 16.80
C ALA A 76 5.67 16.17 17.21
N ILE A 77 4.68 15.38 17.63
CA ILE A 77 3.34 15.87 18.03
C ILE A 77 3.18 15.93 19.56
N LEU A 78 4.10 15.32 20.33
CA LEU A 78 4.13 15.35 21.79
C LEU A 78 5.21 16.29 22.37
N ARG A 79 5.65 17.29 21.59
CA ARG A 79 6.49 18.40 22.07
C ARG A 79 5.82 19.73 21.78
#